data_AF-A0A929GVS6-F1
#
_entry.id   AF-A0A929GVS6-F1
#
_cell.length_a   1.000
_cell.length_b   1.000
_cell.length_c   1.000
_cell.angle_alpha   90.00
_cell.angle_beta   90.00
_cell.angle_gamma   90.00
#
_symmetry.space_group_name_H-M   'P 1'
#
loop_
_entity.id
_entity.type
_entity.pdbx_description
1 polymer ?
#
loop_
_entity_poly.entity_id
_entity_poly.type
_entity_poly.pdbx_seq_one_letter_code
_entity_poly.pdbx_strand_id
1 'polypeptide(L)'
;LKKLAKTADVMVETFPPGYLEEMGLGYEALRKLNPRLVLTSITPFGQTGPYRDFKGPDMIAQAMGGLMYLAGSLEDPPHRIYGSQAYHSASVVAVVGTMVALYARELTGEGQQVDVSLQESVSMAMETAMQTYDIKKEIRRRQSRPAAIPGLGVYECKDGHVFSYIVAGSGAGWDVIVDLMDSEGMAGDLKDPKWDEIWALVSDIRSLLALATDREALTARIEQLGHVDEVYAAFLASHTKVEIYEGAAERRIMIVPVQTAKDLVDSPQLAALGYFADVEHPELGATLKYPGAPYQIPEAPWRIHRRAPLIGEHNSEVYEKELGFTREKLAILKQEGAI
;
A
#
# COMPACT_ATOMS: atom_id res chain seq x y z
N LEU A 1 15.29 28.87 9.81
CA LEU A 1 15.25 28.15 8.52
C LEU A 1 16.53 28.29 7.70
N LYS A 2 16.88 29.46 7.11
CA LYS A 2 18.11 29.61 6.29
C LYS A 2 19.39 29.08 6.96
N LYS A 3 19.58 29.36 8.26
CA LYS A 3 20.73 28.81 9.01
C LYS A 3 20.76 27.28 9.06
N LEU A 4 19.61 26.62 9.21
CA LEU A 4 19.49 25.16 9.18
C LEU A 4 19.74 24.62 7.78
N ALA A 5 19.15 25.25 6.76
CA ALA A 5 19.32 24.83 5.36
C ALA A 5 20.79 24.90 4.88
N LYS A 6 21.60 25.78 5.50
CA LYS A 6 23.04 25.88 5.20
C LYS A 6 23.82 24.61 5.56
N THR A 7 23.36 23.85 6.55
CA THR A 7 24.04 22.65 7.06
C THR A 7 23.26 21.37 6.83
N ALA A 8 21.99 21.45 6.43
CA ALA A 8 21.17 20.30 6.09
C ALA A 8 21.61 19.63 4.79
N ASP A 9 21.49 18.31 4.74
CA ASP A 9 21.65 17.52 3.51
C ASP A 9 20.38 17.48 2.67
N VAL A 10 19.24 17.38 3.35
CA VAL A 10 17.92 17.24 2.74
C VAL A 10 16.95 18.22 3.40
N MET A 11 16.12 18.87 2.60
CA MET A 11 14.91 19.55 3.05
C MET A 11 13.71 18.88 2.36
N VAL A 12 12.70 18.51 3.15
CA VAL A 12 11.44 17.93 2.64
C VAL A 12 10.31 18.88 2.97
N GLU A 13 9.42 19.11 2.02
CA GLU A 13 8.32 20.06 2.15
C GLU A 13 7.07 19.61 1.37
N THR A 14 5.91 20.06 1.83
CA THR A 14 4.59 19.73 1.26
C THR A 14 3.71 20.96 1.09
N PHE A 15 4.31 22.14 0.92
CA PHE A 15 3.59 23.39 0.73
C PHE A 15 3.07 23.51 -0.71
N PRO A 16 2.10 24.42 -0.96
CA PRO A 16 1.71 24.74 -2.33
C PRO A 16 2.90 25.25 -3.16
N PRO A 17 2.95 24.94 -4.47
CA PRO A 17 3.96 25.48 -5.38
C PRO A 17 4.11 26.99 -5.25
N GLY A 18 5.34 27.49 -5.20
CA GLY A 18 5.64 28.92 -5.06
C GLY A 18 5.73 29.43 -3.61
N TYR A 19 5.21 28.70 -2.62
CA TYR A 19 5.18 29.17 -1.23
C TYR A 19 6.59 29.42 -0.66
N LEU A 20 7.52 28.48 -0.89
CA LEU A 20 8.90 28.66 -0.44
C LEU A 20 9.61 29.76 -1.23
N GLU A 21 9.32 29.91 -2.52
CA GLU A 21 9.84 30.99 -3.35
C GLU A 21 9.47 32.37 -2.77
N GLU A 22 8.21 32.56 -2.36
CA GLU A 22 7.73 33.80 -1.71
C GLU A 22 8.48 34.10 -0.41
N MET A 23 8.87 33.07 0.34
CA MET A 23 9.67 33.20 1.57
C MET A 23 11.18 33.38 1.30
N GLY A 24 11.61 33.40 0.03
CA GLY A 24 13.03 33.40 -0.34
C GLY A 24 13.76 32.13 0.08
N LEU A 25 13.04 31.02 0.11
CA LEU A 25 13.45 29.65 0.43
C LEU A 25 13.15 28.66 -0.72
N GLY A 26 12.79 29.16 -1.91
CA GLY A 26 12.65 28.32 -3.10
C GLY A 26 13.98 27.68 -3.52
N TYR A 27 13.92 26.68 -4.40
CA TYR A 27 15.09 25.87 -4.75
C TYR A 27 16.30 26.70 -5.21
N GLU A 28 16.10 27.67 -6.11
CA GLU A 28 17.18 28.53 -6.60
C GLU A 28 17.85 29.37 -5.50
N ALA A 29 17.09 29.82 -4.50
CA ALA A 29 17.64 30.55 -3.36
C ALA A 29 18.41 29.61 -2.41
N LEU A 30 17.86 28.41 -2.17
CA LEU A 30 18.50 27.39 -1.33
C LEU A 30 19.78 26.84 -1.97
N ARG A 31 19.79 26.60 -3.28
CA ARG A 31 20.97 26.14 -4.03
C ARG A 31 22.13 27.13 -3.92
N LYS A 32 21.85 28.44 -3.99
CA LYS A 32 22.88 29.48 -3.77
C LYS A 32 23.44 29.47 -2.35
N LEU A 33 22.59 29.15 -1.37
CA LEU A 33 22.97 29.10 0.04
C LEU A 33 23.75 27.82 0.40
N ASN A 34 23.32 26.70 -0.15
CA ASN A 34 23.90 25.37 0.03
C ASN A 34 23.76 24.59 -1.30
N PRO A 35 24.81 24.59 -2.15
CA PRO A 35 24.79 23.89 -3.44
C PRO A 35 24.66 22.37 -3.33
N ARG A 36 24.83 21.80 -2.13
CA ARG A 36 24.73 20.36 -1.84
C ARG A 36 23.35 19.95 -1.32
N LEU A 37 22.44 20.89 -1.07
CA LEU A 37 21.13 20.59 -0.53
C LEU A 37 20.27 19.85 -1.54
N VAL A 38 19.65 18.74 -1.12
CA VAL A 38 18.54 18.11 -1.85
C VAL A 38 17.23 18.67 -1.32
N LEU A 39 16.42 19.29 -2.20
CA LEU A 39 15.08 19.75 -1.85
C LEU A 39 14.05 18.77 -2.41
N THR A 40 13.27 18.11 -1.55
CA THR A 40 12.18 17.23 -1.97
C THR A 40 10.84 17.89 -1.72
N SER A 41 10.12 18.18 -2.80
CA SER A 41 8.80 18.81 -2.82
C SER A 41 7.74 17.76 -3.11
N ILE A 42 6.75 17.61 -2.22
CA ILE A 42 5.64 16.68 -2.42
C ILE A 42 4.34 17.49 -2.56
N THR A 43 3.78 17.51 -3.76
CA THR A 43 2.57 18.29 -4.06
C THR A 43 1.50 17.41 -4.70
N PRO A 44 0.22 17.86 -4.72
CA PRO A 44 -0.85 17.04 -5.28
C PRO A 44 -0.68 16.67 -6.75
N PHE A 45 -0.15 17.58 -7.57
CA PHE A 45 -0.10 17.47 -9.03
C PHE A 45 1.26 17.82 -9.65
N GLY A 46 2.31 18.00 -8.84
CA GLY A 46 3.64 18.44 -9.27
C GLY A 46 3.84 19.95 -9.19
N GLN A 47 5.09 20.40 -9.26
CA GLN A 47 5.48 21.82 -9.25
C GLN A 47 5.17 22.55 -10.57
N THR A 48 4.78 21.79 -11.62
CA THR A 48 4.51 22.31 -12.96
C THR A 48 3.22 21.72 -13.56
N GLY A 49 2.85 22.15 -14.76
CA GLY A 49 1.64 21.67 -15.45
C GLY A 49 0.38 22.47 -15.11
N PRO A 50 -0.78 22.11 -15.71
CA PRO A 50 -2.01 22.91 -15.60
C PRO A 50 -2.68 22.85 -14.23
N TYR A 51 -2.39 21.81 -13.43
CA TYR A 51 -3.00 21.60 -12.11
C TYR A 51 -2.05 21.91 -10.95
N ARG A 52 -0.86 22.48 -11.22
CA ARG A 52 0.13 22.81 -10.17
C ARG A 52 -0.46 23.56 -8.97
N ASP A 53 -1.35 24.51 -9.22
CA ASP A 53 -1.89 25.39 -8.18
C ASP A 53 -3.20 24.84 -7.57
N PHE A 54 -3.62 23.62 -7.95
CA PHE A 54 -4.80 22.99 -7.39
C PHE A 54 -4.50 22.40 -6.00
N LYS A 55 -5.44 22.58 -5.08
CA LYS A 55 -5.42 21.88 -3.79
C LYS A 55 -5.93 20.45 -3.99
N GLY A 56 -5.23 19.46 -3.45
CA GLY A 56 -5.60 18.06 -3.58
C GLY A 56 -5.23 17.26 -2.33
N PRO A 57 -6.19 16.96 -1.43
CA PRO A 57 -5.97 15.94 -0.42
C PRO A 57 -5.87 14.55 -1.08
N ASP A 58 -5.46 13.55 -0.30
CA ASP A 58 -5.27 12.17 -0.72
C ASP A 58 -6.39 11.64 -1.64
N MET A 59 -7.65 11.84 -1.26
CA MET A 59 -8.78 11.34 -2.05
C MET A 59 -8.87 11.95 -3.46
N ILE A 60 -8.45 13.20 -3.65
CA ILE A 60 -8.45 13.82 -4.98
C ILE A 60 -7.37 13.16 -5.84
N ALA A 61 -6.18 12.92 -5.28
CA ALA A 61 -5.11 12.23 -5.98
C ALA A 61 -5.49 10.78 -6.31
N GLN A 62 -6.13 10.05 -5.40
CA GLN A 62 -6.63 8.69 -5.67
C GLN A 62 -7.65 8.67 -6.82
N ALA A 63 -8.54 9.66 -6.91
CA ALA A 63 -9.53 9.75 -7.97
C ALA A 63 -8.90 10.17 -9.31
N MET A 64 -8.15 11.28 -9.33
CA MET A 64 -7.55 11.85 -10.53
C MET A 64 -6.36 11.03 -11.05
N GLY A 65 -5.72 10.23 -10.20
CA GLY A 65 -4.68 9.27 -10.58
C GLY A 65 -5.21 7.89 -10.98
N GLY A 66 -6.54 7.72 -11.07
CA GLY A 66 -7.19 6.53 -11.61
C GLY A 66 -7.33 5.34 -10.64
N LEU A 67 -6.73 5.40 -9.45
CA LEU A 67 -6.76 4.33 -8.46
C LEU A 67 -8.19 3.93 -8.05
N MET A 68 -9.08 4.91 -7.82
CA MET A 68 -10.47 4.63 -7.46
C MET A 68 -11.24 3.90 -8.57
N TYR A 69 -10.88 4.12 -9.84
CA TYR A 69 -11.62 3.54 -10.96
C TYR A 69 -11.59 2.00 -10.95
N LEU A 70 -10.50 1.42 -10.44
CA LEU A 70 -10.29 -0.03 -10.37
C LEU A 70 -10.63 -0.62 -9.00
N ALA A 71 -11.08 0.19 -8.03
CA ALA A 71 -11.39 -0.25 -6.68
C ALA A 71 -12.87 -0.53 -6.47
N GLY A 72 -13.19 -1.65 -5.81
CA GLY A 72 -14.56 -2.08 -5.54
C GLY A 72 -15.11 -3.03 -6.60
N SER A 73 -16.43 -3.21 -6.58
CA SER A 73 -17.15 -4.12 -7.49
C SER A 73 -17.69 -3.39 -8.71
N LEU A 74 -18.00 -4.14 -9.77
CA LEU A 74 -18.53 -3.56 -11.01
C LEU A 74 -19.96 -3.02 -10.83
N GLU A 75 -20.75 -3.65 -9.96
CA GLU A 75 -22.14 -3.30 -9.64
C GLU A 75 -22.25 -1.97 -8.91
N ASP A 76 -21.21 -1.63 -8.15
CA ASP A 76 -21.12 -0.40 -7.38
C ASP A 76 -20.40 0.73 -8.17
N PRO A 77 -20.68 2.00 -7.84
CA PRO A 77 -19.80 3.09 -8.22
C PRO A 77 -18.35 2.80 -7.79
N PRO A 78 -17.33 3.35 -8.48
CA PRO A 78 -15.94 3.15 -8.08
C PRO A 78 -15.71 3.54 -6.60
N HIS A 79 -15.06 2.66 -5.85
CA HIS A 79 -14.84 2.85 -4.42
C HIS A 79 -13.57 3.64 -4.14
N ARG A 80 -13.58 4.36 -3.02
CA ARG A 80 -12.35 4.85 -2.40
C ARG A 80 -11.63 3.67 -1.73
N ILE A 81 -10.30 3.60 -1.88
CA ILE A 81 -9.48 2.62 -1.17
C ILE A 81 -9.28 3.07 0.28
N TYR A 82 -9.13 2.10 1.19
CA TYR A 82 -8.93 2.37 2.60
C TYR A 82 -7.67 3.22 2.88
N GLY A 83 -7.84 4.23 3.73
CA GLY A 83 -6.75 5.05 4.23
C GLY A 83 -6.22 6.09 3.24
N SER A 84 -4.97 6.50 3.46
CA SER A 84 -4.32 7.59 2.73
C SER A 84 -3.29 7.09 1.72
N GLN A 85 -3.72 6.19 0.83
CA GLN A 85 -2.83 5.50 -0.11
C GLN A 85 -2.03 6.46 -1.00
N ALA A 86 -2.59 7.60 -1.40
CA ALA A 86 -1.84 8.56 -2.20
C ALA A 86 -0.70 9.21 -1.42
N TYR A 87 -0.92 9.52 -0.14
CA TYR A 87 0.14 10.04 0.72
C TYR A 87 1.23 8.99 0.95
N HIS A 88 0.86 7.73 1.17
CA HIS A 88 1.82 6.65 1.38
C HIS A 88 2.65 6.37 0.11
N SER A 89 2.00 6.23 -1.06
CA SER A 89 2.70 6.04 -2.34
C SER A 89 3.67 7.18 -2.63
N ALA A 90 3.23 8.43 -2.48
CA ALA A 90 4.09 9.58 -2.71
C ALA A 90 5.23 9.68 -1.70
N SER A 91 5.01 9.29 -0.44
CA SER A 91 6.09 9.27 0.58
C SER A 91 7.17 8.25 0.21
N VAL A 92 6.80 7.07 -0.27
CA VAL A 92 7.75 6.04 -0.72
C VAL A 92 8.52 6.53 -1.95
N VAL A 93 7.83 7.10 -2.95
CA VAL A 93 8.47 7.67 -4.14
C VAL A 93 9.39 8.83 -3.76
N ALA A 94 8.99 9.69 -2.82
CA ALA A 94 9.80 10.79 -2.33
C ALA A 94 11.09 10.30 -1.67
N VAL A 95 11.01 9.30 -0.78
CA VAL A 95 12.20 8.69 -0.16
C VAL A 95 13.15 8.14 -1.22
N VAL A 96 12.62 7.40 -2.22
CA VAL A 96 13.44 6.87 -3.32
C VAL A 96 14.09 7.99 -4.12
N GLY A 97 13.33 9.01 -4.53
CA GLY A 97 13.83 10.17 -5.27
C GLY A 97 14.90 10.94 -4.50
N THR A 98 14.68 11.18 -3.19
CA THR A 98 15.67 11.80 -2.30
C THR A 98 16.94 10.96 -2.21
N MET A 99 16.82 9.64 -2.02
CA MET A 99 17.99 8.74 -1.95
C MET A 99 18.79 8.73 -3.26
N VAL A 100 18.11 8.68 -4.41
CA VAL A 100 18.76 8.77 -5.73
C VAL A 100 19.46 10.13 -5.89
N ALA A 101 18.84 11.21 -5.44
CA ALA A 101 19.44 12.54 -5.47
C ALA A 101 20.68 12.67 -4.56
N LEU A 102 20.64 12.07 -3.37
CA LEU A 102 21.79 11.99 -2.48
C LEU A 102 22.91 11.16 -3.10
N TYR A 103 22.59 10.04 -3.74
CA TYR A 103 23.57 9.20 -4.43
C TYR A 103 24.20 9.95 -5.62
N ALA A 104 23.40 10.63 -6.44
CA ALA A 104 23.89 11.45 -7.54
C ALA A 104 24.83 12.56 -7.04
N ARG A 105 24.50 13.19 -5.90
CA ARG A 105 25.33 14.22 -5.26
C ARG A 105 26.71 13.72 -4.84
N GLU A 106 26.88 12.44 -4.51
CA GLU A 106 28.20 11.87 -4.21
C GLU A 106 29.09 11.81 -5.47
N LEU A 107 28.48 11.70 -6.66
CA LEU A 107 29.20 11.70 -7.94
C LEU A 107 29.45 13.11 -8.48
N THR A 108 28.46 14.00 -8.34
CA THR A 108 28.48 15.34 -8.96
C THR A 108 29.01 16.42 -8.02
N GLY A 109 28.92 16.20 -6.70
CA GLY A 109 29.17 17.23 -5.70
C GLY A 109 28.00 18.20 -5.49
N GLU A 110 26.93 18.15 -6.30
CA GLU A 110 25.79 19.08 -6.29
C GLU A 110 24.49 18.38 -5.86
N GLY A 111 23.67 19.09 -5.06
CA GLY A 111 22.30 18.69 -4.75
C GLY A 111 21.34 19.01 -5.89
N GLN A 112 20.08 18.64 -5.71
CA GLN A 112 19.03 18.84 -6.72
C GLN A 112 17.63 18.93 -6.10
N GLN A 113 16.68 19.45 -6.88
CA GLN A 113 15.27 19.38 -6.53
C GLN A 113 14.67 18.05 -6.98
N VAL A 114 13.88 17.44 -6.11
CA VAL A 114 13.07 16.26 -6.37
C VAL A 114 11.61 16.71 -6.29
N ASP A 115 10.90 16.68 -7.41
CA ASP A 115 9.46 16.98 -7.49
C ASP A 115 8.66 15.68 -7.49
N VAL A 116 7.69 15.57 -6.58
CA VAL A 116 6.87 14.37 -6.39
C VAL A 116 5.40 14.75 -6.42
N SER A 117 4.67 14.20 -7.39
CA SER A 117 3.22 14.36 -7.52
C SER A 117 2.47 13.22 -6.84
N LEU A 118 1.45 13.53 -6.03
CA LEU A 118 0.53 12.52 -5.49
C LEU A 118 -0.19 11.76 -6.62
N GLN A 119 -0.65 12.48 -7.65
CA GLN A 119 -1.37 11.90 -8.78
C GLN A 119 -0.51 10.90 -9.55
N GLU A 120 0.75 11.24 -9.83
CA GLU A 120 1.67 10.35 -10.54
C GLU A 120 2.01 9.13 -9.68
N SER A 121 2.21 9.34 -8.38
CA SER A 121 2.60 8.28 -7.44
C SER A 121 1.57 7.16 -7.30
N VAL A 122 0.27 7.48 -7.39
CA VAL A 122 -0.78 6.45 -7.31
C VAL A 122 -1.00 5.70 -8.63
N SER A 123 -0.49 6.21 -9.75
CA SER A 123 -0.67 5.58 -11.07
C SER A 123 -0.08 4.16 -11.13
N MET A 124 0.93 3.86 -10.30
CA MET A 124 1.52 2.52 -10.17
C MET A 124 0.46 1.45 -9.87
N ALA A 125 -0.55 1.78 -9.07
CA ALA A 125 -1.61 0.85 -8.69
C ALA A 125 -2.65 0.62 -9.82
N MET A 126 -2.53 1.32 -10.95
CA MET A 126 -3.28 1.00 -12.16
C MET A 126 -2.70 -0.18 -12.94
N GLU A 127 -1.53 -0.71 -12.52
CA GLU A 127 -0.83 -1.83 -13.16
C GLU A 127 -0.76 -1.69 -14.69
N THR A 128 -1.42 -2.60 -15.41
CA THR A 128 -1.44 -2.70 -16.87
C THR A 128 -2.62 -1.95 -17.51
N ALA A 129 -3.42 -1.19 -16.75
CA ALA A 129 -4.61 -0.54 -17.28
C ALA A 129 -4.26 0.50 -18.36
N MET A 130 -3.18 1.27 -18.15
CA MET A 130 -2.71 2.25 -19.14
C MET A 130 -2.25 1.56 -20.43
N GLN A 131 -1.51 0.45 -20.31
CA GLN A 131 -1.01 -0.35 -21.43
C GLN A 131 -2.15 -1.05 -22.16
N THR A 132 -3.16 -1.54 -21.44
CA THR A 132 -4.38 -2.14 -22.02
C THR A 132 -5.11 -1.12 -22.87
N TYR A 133 -5.28 0.10 -22.36
CA TYR A 133 -5.86 1.18 -23.14
C TYR A 133 -4.96 1.58 -24.31
N ASP A 134 -3.65 1.69 -24.12
CA ASP A 134 -2.76 2.10 -25.19
C ASP A 134 -2.76 1.10 -26.37
N ILE A 135 -2.64 -0.20 -26.08
CA ILE A 135 -2.54 -1.26 -27.09
C ILE A 135 -3.91 -1.63 -27.67
N LYS A 136 -4.93 -1.84 -26.83
CA LYS A 136 -6.24 -2.38 -27.24
C LYS A 136 -7.34 -1.33 -27.36
N LYS A 137 -7.14 -0.12 -26.82
CA LYS A 137 -8.18 0.91 -26.65
C LYS A 137 -9.36 0.45 -25.79
N GLU A 138 -9.11 -0.54 -24.93
CA GLU A 138 -10.06 -1.06 -23.96
C GLU A 138 -9.83 -0.42 -22.60
N ILE A 139 -10.91 0.01 -21.95
CA ILE A 139 -10.85 0.53 -20.58
C ILE A 139 -10.96 -0.67 -19.63
N ARG A 140 -9.87 -1.00 -18.93
CA ARG A 140 -9.87 -2.03 -17.87
C ARG A 140 -10.84 -1.62 -16.76
N ARG A 141 -11.73 -2.52 -16.36
CA ARG A 141 -12.78 -2.26 -15.35
C ARG A 141 -12.56 -3.10 -14.08
N ARG A 142 -13.33 -2.77 -13.05
CA ARG A 142 -13.50 -3.56 -11.83
C ARG A 142 -14.11 -4.94 -12.16
N GLN A 143 -13.99 -5.87 -11.23
CA GLN A 143 -14.61 -7.19 -11.31
C GLN A 143 -15.98 -7.20 -10.61
N SER A 144 -16.93 -7.95 -11.16
CA SER A 144 -18.23 -8.20 -10.54
C SER A 144 -18.12 -9.09 -9.30
N ARG A 145 -19.09 -8.99 -8.38
CA ARG A 145 -19.29 -9.96 -7.29
C ARG A 145 -20.39 -10.98 -7.61
N PRO A 146 -20.26 -12.24 -7.17
CA PRO A 146 -19.02 -12.91 -6.75
C PRO A 146 -18.07 -13.09 -7.94
N ALA A 147 -16.82 -13.50 -7.68
CA ALA A 147 -15.88 -13.80 -8.74
C ALA A 147 -16.51 -14.84 -9.67
N ALA A 148 -16.48 -14.58 -10.97
CA ALA A 148 -17.10 -15.48 -11.97
C ALA A 148 -16.43 -16.87 -12.05
N ILE A 149 -15.43 -17.14 -11.21
CA ILE A 149 -14.59 -18.33 -11.22
C ILE A 149 -14.49 -18.85 -9.77
N PRO A 150 -14.97 -20.07 -9.48
CA PRO A 150 -14.88 -20.67 -8.16
C PRO A 150 -13.44 -20.76 -7.68
N GLY A 151 -13.23 -20.56 -6.38
CA GLY A 151 -11.92 -20.66 -5.77
C GLY A 151 -10.99 -19.47 -5.98
N LEU A 152 -11.46 -18.41 -6.64
CA LEU A 152 -10.73 -17.16 -6.83
C LEU A 152 -11.45 -16.03 -6.10
N GLY A 153 -10.90 -15.52 -5.00
CA GLY A 153 -11.44 -14.34 -4.34
C GLY A 153 -11.56 -14.49 -2.82
N VAL A 154 -12.38 -13.62 -2.23
CA VAL A 154 -12.59 -13.56 -0.78
C VAL A 154 -13.86 -14.33 -0.42
N TYR A 155 -13.74 -15.26 0.52
CA TYR A 155 -14.82 -16.11 1.01
C TYR A 155 -15.03 -15.93 2.51
N GLU A 156 -16.28 -16.07 2.96
CA GLU A 156 -16.64 -16.02 4.38
C GLU A 156 -16.22 -17.29 5.12
N CYS A 157 -15.83 -17.12 6.37
CA CYS A 157 -15.55 -18.15 7.37
C CYS A 157 -16.31 -17.80 8.66
N LYS A 158 -16.39 -18.73 9.62
CA LYS A 158 -17.06 -18.53 10.93
C LYS A 158 -16.62 -17.26 11.68
N ASP A 159 -15.36 -16.87 11.54
CA ASP A 159 -14.71 -15.80 12.30
C ASP A 159 -14.01 -14.74 11.42
N GLY A 160 -14.39 -14.64 10.15
CA GLY A 160 -13.81 -13.67 9.23
C GLY A 160 -13.85 -14.13 7.79
N HIS A 161 -12.75 -13.93 7.07
CA HIS A 161 -12.65 -14.26 5.65
C HIS A 161 -11.30 -14.90 5.33
N VAL A 162 -11.27 -15.65 4.24
CA VAL A 162 -10.05 -16.13 3.58
C VAL A 162 -9.99 -15.61 2.15
N PHE A 163 -8.78 -15.41 1.64
CA PHE A 163 -8.54 -15.23 0.22
C PHE A 163 -8.12 -16.57 -0.39
N SER A 164 -8.88 -17.04 -1.37
CA SER A 164 -8.64 -18.27 -2.11
C SER A 164 -8.08 -17.94 -3.50
N TYR A 165 -7.04 -18.67 -3.91
CA TYR A 165 -6.49 -18.63 -5.27
C TYR A 165 -6.11 -20.04 -5.72
N ILE A 166 -7.11 -20.85 -6.06
CA ILE A 166 -6.96 -22.27 -6.42
C ILE A 166 -7.23 -22.51 -7.92
N VAL A 167 -6.81 -21.54 -8.73
CA VAL A 167 -7.02 -21.51 -10.18
C VAL A 167 -5.69 -21.37 -10.91
N ALA A 168 -5.71 -21.56 -12.23
CA ALA A 168 -4.56 -21.37 -13.10
C ALA A 168 -3.31 -22.18 -12.71
N GLY A 169 -3.51 -23.36 -12.11
CA GLY A 169 -2.44 -24.32 -11.79
C GLY A 169 -1.65 -23.94 -10.55
N SER A 170 -2.23 -23.08 -9.69
CA SER A 170 -1.52 -22.53 -8.55
C SER A 170 -1.75 -23.37 -7.29
N GLY A 171 -0.69 -23.91 -6.72
CA GLY A 171 -0.77 -24.83 -5.59
C GLY A 171 -1.34 -26.19 -5.98
N ALA A 172 -2.05 -26.83 -5.05
CA ALA A 172 -2.79 -28.06 -5.29
C ALA A 172 -4.07 -27.80 -6.10
N GLY A 173 -4.47 -28.78 -6.90
CA GLY A 173 -5.65 -28.71 -7.76
C GLY A 173 -6.96 -28.97 -7.00
N TRP A 174 -8.07 -28.85 -7.74
CA TRP A 174 -9.41 -29.10 -7.23
C TRP A 174 -9.62 -30.52 -6.72
N ASP A 175 -8.90 -31.51 -7.24
CA ASP A 175 -8.90 -32.88 -6.74
C ASP A 175 -8.56 -32.96 -5.25
N VAL A 176 -7.48 -32.29 -4.83
CA VAL A 176 -7.03 -32.28 -3.42
C VAL A 176 -8.01 -31.54 -2.52
N ILE A 177 -8.68 -30.52 -3.05
CA ILE A 177 -9.64 -29.69 -2.30
C ILE A 177 -10.95 -30.43 -2.13
N VAL A 178 -11.43 -31.07 -3.19
CA VAL A 178 -12.62 -31.92 -3.15
C VAL A 178 -12.38 -33.09 -2.19
N ASP A 179 -11.18 -33.69 -2.18
CA ASP A 179 -10.81 -34.72 -1.20
C ASP A 179 -10.83 -34.19 0.24
N LEU A 180 -10.35 -32.96 0.47
CA LEU A 180 -10.44 -32.30 1.78
C LEU A 180 -11.91 -32.11 2.20
N MET A 181 -12.74 -31.56 1.32
CA MET A 181 -14.17 -31.37 1.57
C MET A 181 -14.89 -32.71 1.82
N ASP A 182 -14.53 -33.76 1.08
CA ASP A 182 -15.13 -35.09 1.21
C ASP A 182 -14.73 -35.77 2.52
N SER A 183 -13.51 -35.54 3.01
CA SER A 183 -13.06 -36.05 4.30
C SER A 183 -13.94 -35.58 5.47
N GLU A 184 -14.69 -34.49 5.26
CA GLU A 184 -15.64 -33.90 6.20
C GLU A 184 -17.11 -34.08 5.75
N GLY A 185 -17.35 -34.78 4.65
CA GLY A 185 -18.69 -35.03 4.10
C GLY A 185 -19.33 -33.80 3.45
N MET A 186 -18.53 -32.80 3.05
CA MET A 186 -18.99 -31.52 2.50
C MET A 186 -18.73 -31.36 0.99
N ALA A 187 -18.11 -32.35 0.33
CA ALA A 187 -17.88 -32.31 -1.11
C ALA A 187 -19.17 -32.37 -1.95
N GLY A 188 -20.28 -32.83 -1.39
CA GLY A 188 -21.54 -32.98 -2.11
C GLY A 188 -21.36 -33.86 -3.36
N ASP A 189 -21.74 -33.32 -4.52
CA ASP A 189 -21.61 -33.98 -5.82
C ASP A 189 -20.32 -33.59 -6.57
N LEU A 190 -19.41 -32.82 -5.97
CA LEU A 190 -18.19 -32.34 -6.64
C LEU A 190 -17.19 -33.45 -7.01
N LYS A 191 -17.42 -34.67 -6.50
CA LYS A 191 -16.69 -35.89 -6.88
C LYS A 191 -17.19 -36.54 -8.16
N ASP A 192 -18.36 -36.12 -8.66
CA ASP A 192 -18.92 -36.68 -9.88
C ASP A 192 -18.03 -36.32 -11.09
N PRO A 193 -17.74 -37.27 -12.01
CA PRO A 193 -16.94 -37.01 -13.21
C PRO A 193 -17.47 -35.89 -14.13
N LYS A 194 -18.72 -35.47 -13.94
CA LYS A 194 -19.32 -34.34 -14.67
C LYS A 194 -18.57 -33.01 -14.43
N TRP A 195 -17.79 -32.91 -13.36
CA TRP A 195 -17.00 -31.72 -13.02
C TRP A 195 -15.57 -31.73 -13.59
N ASP A 196 -15.09 -32.83 -14.15
CA ASP A 196 -13.73 -32.96 -14.68
C ASP A 196 -13.41 -31.88 -15.73
N GLU A 197 -14.39 -31.52 -16.57
CA GLU A 197 -14.25 -30.45 -17.55
C GLU A 197 -14.08 -29.07 -16.89
N ILE A 198 -14.77 -28.81 -15.78
CA ILE A 198 -14.63 -27.57 -15.01
C ILE A 198 -13.26 -27.52 -14.35
N TRP A 199 -12.78 -28.62 -13.76
CA TRP A 199 -11.45 -28.70 -13.16
C TRP A 199 -10.35 -28.42 -14.18
N ALA A 200 -10.44 -29.02 -15.38
CA ALA A 200 -9.51 -28.75 -16.46
C ALA A 200 -9.55 -27.27 -16.90
N LEU A 201 -10.74 -26.70 -17.01
CA LEU A 201 -10.97 -25.31 -17.40
C LEU A 201 -10.35 -24.30 -16.41
N VAL A 202 -10.59 -24.47 -15.11
CA VAL A 202 -10.13 -23.52 -14.09
C VAL A 202 -8.67 -23.73 -13.69
N SER A 203 -8.09 -24.91 -13.96
CA SER A 203 -6.69 -25.22 -13.64
C SER A 203 -5.71 -24.77 -14.72
N ASP A 204 -6.14 -24.53 -15.96
CA ASP A 204 -5.27 -24.04 -17.03
C ASP A 204 -5.41 -22.54 -17.24
N ILE A 205 -4.32 -21.78 -17.08
CA ILE A 205 -4.33 -20.32 -17.20
C ILE A 205 -4.81 -19.84 -18.58
N ARG A 206 -4.49 -20.58 -19.66
CA ARG A 206 -4.89 -20.16 -21.02
C ARG A 206 -6.38 -20.32 -21.22
N SER A 207 -6.93 -21.45 -20.77
CA SER A 207 -8.36 -21.75 -20.78
C SER A 207 -9.13 -20.74 -19.93
N LEU A 208 -8.61 -20.41 -18.74
CA LEU A 208 -9.22 -19.41 -17.86
C LEU A 208 -9.23 -18.00 -18.47
N LEU A 209 -8.11 -17.58 -19.08
CA LEU A 209 -8.02 -16.29 -19.76
C LEU A 209 -8.94 -16.25 -20.99
N ALA A 210 -9.03 -17.33 -21.75
CA ALA A 210 -9.96 -17.42 -22.88
C ALA A 210 -11.41 -17.26 -22.40
N LEU A 211 -11.80 -18.00 -21.36
CA LEU A 211 -13.12 -17.91 -20.72
C LEU A 211 -13.42 -16.49 -20.24
N ALA A 212 -12.45 -15.82 -19.60
CA ALA A 212 -12.63 -14.45 -19.10
C ALA A 212 -12.85 -13.43 -20.22
N THR A 213 -12.42 -13.72 -21.46
CA THR A 213 -12.61 -12.85 -22.63
C THR A 213 -13.82 -13.25 -23.50
N ASP A 214 -14.39 -14.43 -23.29
CA ASP A 214 -15.52 -14.95 -24.05
C ASP A 214 -16.80 -14.98 -23.19
N ARG A 215 -17.65 -13.97 -23.42
CA ARG A 215 -18.90 -13.81 -22.67
C ARG A 215 -19.89 -14.94 -22.92
N GLU A 216 -19.91 -15.51 -24.12
CA GLU A 216 -20.84 -16.58 -24.47
C GLU A 216 -20.42 -17.89 -23.79
N ALA A 217 -19.13 -18.22 -23.86
CA ALA A 217 -18.57 -19.37 -23.15
C ALA A 217 -18.76 -19.27 -21.63
N LEU A 218 -18.54 -18.09 -21.04
CA LEU A 218 -18.77 -17.87 -19.62
C LEU A 218 -20.26 -18.04 -19.25
N THR A 219 -21.17 -17.49 -20.05
CA THR A 219 -22.62 -17.62 -19.81
C THR A 219 -23.07 -19.08 -19.89
N ALA A 220 -22.51 -19.86 -20.81
CA ALA A 220 -22.81 -21.29 -20.96
C ALA A 220 -22.33 -22.16 -19.79
N ARG A 221 -21.47 -21.64 -18.91
CA ARG A 221 -20.91 -22.34 -17.74
C ARG A 221 -21.37 -21.72 -16.42
N ILE A 222 -22.17 -20.66 -16.42
CA ILE A 222 -22.47 -19.86 -15.23
C ILE A 222 -23.16 -20.66 -14.13
N GLU A 223 -24.09 -21.56 -14.49
CA GLU A 223 -24.80 -22.40 -13.52
C GLU A 223 -23.87 -23.45 -12.89
N GLN A 224 -23.00 -24.05 -13.70
CA GLN A 224 -22.00 -25.02 -13.23
C GLN A 224 -20.99 -24.37 -12.28
N LEU A 225 -20.45 -23.21 -12.68
CA LEU A 225 -19.51 -22.44 -11.85
C LEU A 225 -20.19 -21.96 -10.56
N GLY A 226 -21.43 -21.47 -10.65
CA GLY A 226 -22.20 -21.03 -9.48
C GLY A 226 -22.45 -22.15 -8.47
N HIS A 227 -22.80 -23.35 -8.93
CA HIS A 227 -22.98 -24.51 -8.06
C HIS A 227 -21.67 -24.92 -7.35
N VAL A 228 -20.56 -24.98 -8.09
CA VAL A 228 -19.24 -25.28 -7.49
C VAL A 228 -18.86 -24.23 -6.44
N ASP A 229 -19.07 -22.95 -6.75
CA ASP A 229 -18.79 -21.86 -5.82
C ASP A 229 -19.65 -21.93 -4.56
N GLU A 230 -20.94 -22.25 -4.69
CA GLU A 230 -21.87 -22.40 -3.56
C GLU A 230 -21.43 -23.52 -2.60
N VAL A 231 -21.11 -24.70 -3.14
CA VAL A 231 -20.66 -25.84 -2.32
C VAL A 231 -19.31 -25.54 -1.65
N TYR A 232 -18.38 -24.92 -2.39
CA TYR A 232 -17.07 -24.52 -1.86
C TYR A 232 -17.19 -23.43 -0.79
N ALA A 233 -18.00 -22.40 -1.03
CA ALA A 233 -18.25 -21.33 -0.07
C ALA A 233 -18.91 -21.86 1.22
N ALA A 234 -19.85 -22.80 1.11
CA ALA A 234 -20.47 -23.45 2.27
C ALA A 234 -19.45 -24.22 3.13
N PHE A 235 -18.50 -24.92 2.49
CA PHE A 235 -17.39 -25.57 3.19
C PHE A 235 -16.53 -24.55 3.94
N LEU A 236 -16.09 -23.47 3.28
CA LEU A 236 -15.28 -22.43 3.93
C LEU A 236 -16.03 -21.72 5.08
N ALA A 237 -17.32 -21.44 4.90
CA ALA A 237 -18.17 -20.79 5.90
C ALA A 237 -18.39 -21.66 7.15
N SER A 238 -18.21 -22.98 7.04
CA SER A 238 -18.33 -23.91 8.16
C SER A 238 -17.08 -24.03 9.03
N HIS A 239 -16.00 -23.30 8.69
CA HIS A 239 -14.71 -23.33 9.39
C HIS A 239 -14.29 -21.95 9.84
N THR A 240 -13.40 -21.88 10.84
CA THR A 240 -12.64 -20.67 11.11
C THR A 240 -11.57 -20.46 10.04
N LYS A 241 -11.14 -19.21 9.84
CA LYS A 241 -10.09 -18.88 8.87
C LYS A 241 -8.75 -19.57 9.16
N VAL A 242 -8.47 -19.90 10.43
CA VAL A 242 -7.25 -20.62 10.85
C VAL A 242 -7.34 -22.10 10.52
N GLU A 243 -8.47 -22.76 10.83
CA GLU A 243 -8.68 -24.19 10.50
C GLU A 243 -8.51 -24.43 9.00
N ILE A 244 -9.12 -23.57 8.17
CA ILE A 244 -8.95 -23.63 6.70
C ILE A 244 -7.49 -23.43 6.31
N TYR A 245 -6.84 -22.40 6.85
CA TYR A 245 -5.45 -22.09 6.48
C TYR A 245 -4.49 -23.22 6.80
N GLU A 246 -4.57 -23.81 8.00
CA GLU A 246 -3.70 -24.92 8.40
C GLU A 246 -3.96 -26.17 7.54
N GLY A 247 -5.22 -26.54 7.36
CA GLY A 247 -5.59 -27.68 6.51
C GLY A 247 -5.18 -27.50 5.04
N ALA A 248 -5.33 -26.28 4.51
CA ALA A 248 -4.93 -25.91 3.15
C ALA A 248 -3.40 -25.92 3.00
N ALA A 249 -2.67 -25.33 3.94
CA ALA A 249 -1.21 -25.20 3.88
C ALA A 249 -0.52 -26.58 3.87
N GLU A 250 -0.95 -27.53 4.70
CA GLU A 250 -0.46 -28.91 4.72
C GLU A 250 -0.59 -29.61 3.36
N ARG A 251 -1.66 -29.29 2.64
CA ARG A 251 -2.01 -29.86 1.33
C ARG A 251 -1.50 -29.03 0.16
N ARG A 252 -0.81 -27.91 0.43
CA ARG A 252 -0.31 -26.93 -0.56
C ARG A 252 -1.44 -26.27 -1.36
N ILE A 253 -2.62 -26.15 -0.78
CA ILE A 253 -3.76 -25.41 -1.32
C ILE A 253 -3.56 -23.93 -0.96
N MET A 254 -3.71 -23.01 -1.92
CA MET A 254 -3.50 -21.58 -1.69
C MET A 254 -4.76 -20.88 -1.21
N ILE A 255 -5.05 -21.08 0.07
CA ILE A 255 -6.07 -20.33 0.80
C ILE A 255 -5.37 -19.68 2.01
N VAL A 256 -5.54 -18.38 2.18
CA VAL A 256 -4.86 -17.60 3.23
C VAL A 256 -5.84 -16.73 4.00
N PRO A 257 -5.66 -16.53 5.31
CA PRO A 257 -6.58 -15.71 6.11
C PRO A 257 -6.49 -14.23 5.73
N VAL A 258 -7.64 -13.56 5.63
CA VAL A 258 -7.71 -12.10 5.52
C VAL A 258 -7.54 -11.52 6.94
N GLN A 259 -6.34 -11.02 7.21
CA GLN A 259 -5.95 -10.60 8.56
C GLN A 259 -6.57 -9.25 8.96
N THR A 260 -7.03 -9.19 10.21
CA THR A 260 -7.40 -7.95 10.91
C THR A 260 -6.18 -7.34 11.60
N ALA A 261 -6.30 -6.11 12.11
CA ALA A 261 -5.25 -5.48 12.91
C ALA A 261 -4.89 -6.32 14.16
N LYS A 262 -5.88 -6.95 14.79
CA LYS A 262 -5.65 -7.84 15.94
C LYS A 262 -4.82 -9.05 15.53
N ASP A 263 -5.17 -9.70 14.42
CA ASP A 263 -4.44 -10.87 13.95
C ASP A 263 -2.99 -10.55 13.59
N LEU A 264 -2.73 -9.36 13.04
CA LEU A 264 -1.36 -8.90 12.75
C LEU A 264 -0.56 -8.69 14.05
N VAL A 265 -1.15 -8.04 15.06
CA VAL A 265 -0.49 -7.84 16.37
C VAL A 265 -0.15 -9.18 17.04
N ASP A 266 -1.05 -10.17 16.90
CA ASP A 266 -0.88 -11.50 17.48
C ASP A 266 -0.13 -12.48 16.55
N SER A 267 0.40 -12.01 15.42
CA SER A 267 1.01 -12.87 14.40
C SER A 267 2.32 -13.51 14.90
N PRO A 268 2.43 -14.86 14.90
CA PRO A 268 3.68 -15.54 15.26
C PRO A 268 4.84 -15.16 14.33
N GLN A 269 4.56 -14.96 13.05
CA GLN A 269 5.57 -14.58 12.07
C GLN A 269 6.10 -13.16 12.32
N LEU A 270 5.21 -12.19 12.57
CA LEU A 270 5.65 -10.82 12.85
C LEU A 270 6.36 -10.70 14.20
N ALA A 271 5.96 -11.51 15.19
CA ALA A 271 6.66 -11.63 16.46
C ALA A 271 8.09 -12.20 16.27
N ALA A 272 8.24 -13.27 15.49
CA ALA A 272 9.54 -13.87 15.19
C ALA A 272 10.48 -12.91 14.44
N LEU A 273 9.93 -12.02 13.60
CA LEU A 273 10.69 -10.98 12.91
C LEU A 273 11.02 -9.76 13.80
N GLY A 274 10.50 -9.71 15.03
CA GLY A 274 10.64 -8.53 15.89
C GLY A 274 9.99 -7.29 15.28
N TYR A 275 8.92 -7.46 14.49
CA TYR A 275 8.36 -6.39 13.68
C TYR A 275 7.79 -5.25 14.52
N PHE A 276 7.18 -5.56 15.67
CA PHE A 276 6.60 -4.54 16.54
C PHE A 276 7.59 -4.08 17.61
N ALA A 277 7.58 -2.78 17.89
CA ALA A 277 8.34 -2.17 18.97
C ALA A 277 7.39 -1.53 20.00
N ASP A 278 7.69 -1.73 21.28
CA ASP A 278 6.97 -1.07 22.37
C ASP A 278 7.57 0.31 22.61
N VAL A 279 6.72 1.34 22.61
CA VAL A 279 7.11 2.76 22.70
C VAL A 279 6.44 3.39 23.91
N GLU A 280 7.25 3.89 24.83
CA GLU A 280 6.76 4.59 26.01
C GLU A 280 6.23 5.98 25.67
N HIS A 281 5.05 6.30 26.21
CA HIS A 281 4.42 7.61 26.17
C HIS A 281 4.17 8.10 27.61
N PRO A 282 5.18 8.72 28.26
CA PRO A 282 5.05 9.20 29.64
C PRO A 282 3.88 10.17 29.85
N GLU A 283 3.60 11.01 28.86
CA GLU A 283 2.48 11.97 28.87
C GLU A 283 1.11 11.30 28.85
N LEU A 284 1.04 10.04 28.40
CA LEU A 284 -0.18 9.22 28.43
C LEU A 284 -0.18 8.21 29.58
N GLY A 285 0.95 8.05 30.29
CA GLY A 285 1.14 6.98 31.27
C GLY A 285 1.02 5.57 30.66
N ALA A 286 1.36 5.42 29.39
CA ALA A 286 1.12 4.20 28.62
C ALA A 286 2.34 3.79 27.78
N THR A 287 2.39 2.50 27.42
CA THR A 287 3.30 1.98 26.40
C THR A 287 2.46 1.47 25.24
N LEU A 288 2.76 1.92 24.03
CA LEU A 288 2.01 1.59 22.82
C LEU A 288 2.86 0.74 21.88
N LYS A 289 2.23 -0.21 21.19
CA LYS A 289 2.91 -1.08 20.24
C LYS A 289 2.89 -0.45 18.84
N TYR A 290 4.06 -0.19 18.29
CA TYR A 290 4.25 0.46 16.99
C TYR A 290 4.75 -0.55 15.95
N PRO A 291 4.32 -0.45 14.68
CA PRO A 291 4.93 -1.22 13.60
C PRO A 291 6.36 -0.72 13.36
N GLY A 292 7.28 -1.65 13.19
CA GLY A 292 8.69 -1.40 12.89
C GLY A 292 8.99 -1.30 11.40
N ALA A 293 10.27 -1.33 11.05
CA ALA A 293 10.70 -1.32 9.67
C ALA A 293 10.39 -2.68 8.99
N PRO A 294 9.82 -2.67 7.78
CA PRO A 294 9.57 -3.89 7.00
C PRO A 294 10.84 -4.37 6.27
N TYR A 295 12.03 -4.05 6.79
CA TYR A 295 13.33 -4.42 6.22
C TYR A 295 14.39 -4.50 7.33
N GLN A 296 15.43 -5.29 7.08
CA GLN A 296 16.58 -5.42 7.97
C GLN A 296 17.85 -5.12 7.19
N ILE A 297 18.59 -4.11 7.62
CA ILE A 297 19.89 -3.73 7.05
C ILE A 297 20.90 -3.75 8.20
N PRO A 298 21.64 -4.86 8.42
CA PRO A 298 22.51 -5.02 9.57
C PRO A 298 23.55 -3.90 9.74
N GLU A 299 24.09 -3.41 8.63
CA GLU A 299 25.08 -2.32 8.59
C GLU A 299 24.47 -0.92 8.78
N ALA A 300 23.14 -0.80 8.67
CA ALA A 300 22.39 0.44 8.87
C ALA A 300 21.07 0.14 9.61
N PRO A 301 21.14 -0.30 10.88
CA PRO A 301 19.98 -0.83 11.58
C PRO A 301 18.97 0.29 11.86
N TRP A 302 17.75 0.11 11.37
CA TRP A 302 16.63 0.97 11.71
C TRP A 302 16.05 0.59 13.07
N ARG A 303 15.65 1.58 13.88
CA ARG A 303 14.92 1.36 15.13
C ARG A 303 14.09 2.58 15.53
N ILE A 304 12.98 2.34 16.22
CA ILE A 304 12.24 3.41 16.91
C ILE A 304 13.02 3.81 18.16
N HIS A 305 13.52 5.04 18.18
CA HIS A 305 14.34 5.55 19.27
C HIS A 305 13.53 6.21 20.40
N ARG A 306 12.40 6.81 20.06
CA ARG A 306 11.54 7.58 20.97
C ARG A 306 10.15 7.76 20.34
N ARG A 307 9.17 8.12 21.17
CA ARG A 307 7.86 8.58 20.70
C ARG A 307 7.97 9.82 19.82
N ALA A 308 6.87 10.13 19.13
CA ALA A 308 6.73 11.40 18.43
C ALA A 308 6.96 12.58 19.39
N PRO A 309 7.67 13.65 18.96
CA PRO A 309 7.96 14.80 19.81
C PRO A 309 6.70 15.59 20.16
N LEU A 310 6.66 16.18 21.35
CA LEU A 310 5.70 17.22 21.71
C LEU A 310 6.03 18.51 20.95
N ILE A 311 5.05 19.40 20.84
CA ILE A 311 5.24 20.71 20.20
C ILE A 311 6.35 21.47 20.92
N GLY A 312 7.41 21.80 20.18
CA GLY A 312 8.54 22.57 20.68
C GLY A 312 9.50 21.82 21.63
N GLU A 313 9.34 20.50 21.81
CA GLU A 313 10.15 19.70 22.76
C GLU A 313 11.66 19.84 22.54
N HIS A 314 12.08 20.01 21.29
CA HIS A 314 13.48 20.11 20.90
C HIS A 314 13.93 21.55 20.55
N ASN A 315 13.14 22.58 20.86
CA ASN A 315 13.47 23.96 20.50
C ASN A 315 14.83 24.39 21.09
N SER A 316 15.09 24.17 22.37
CA SER A 316 16.39 24.54 22.96
C SER A 316 17.56 23.73 22.39
N GLU A 317 17.34 22.47 22.02
CA GLU A 317 18.37 21.65 21.37
C GLU A 317 18.77 22.25 20.01
N VAL A 318 17.79 22.51 19.15
CA VAL A 318 18.05 23.03 17.79
C VAL A 318 18.51 24.49 17.84
N TYR A 319 17.80 25.37 18.56
CA TYR A 319 18.11 26.80 18.53
C TYR A 319 19.34 27.17 19.38
N GLU A 320 19.50 26.64 20.60
CA GLU A 320 20.66 26.97 21.45
C GLU A 320 21.89 26.19 21.02
N LYS A 321 21.80 24.86 20.92
CA LYS A 321 22.98 24.01 20.73
C LYS A 321 23.44 23.98 19.28
N GLU A 322 22.55 23.73 18.33
CA GLU A 322 22.95 23.64 16.91
C GLU A 322 23.13 25.01 16.27
N LEU A 323 22.19 25.95 16.50
CA LEU A 323 22.21 27.27 15.87
C LEU A 323 22.95 28.36 16.66
N GLY A 324 23.33 28.07 17.91
CA GLY A 324 24.07 28.99 18.78
C GLY A 324 23.26 30.22 19.20
N PHE A 325 21.94 30.14 19.27
CA PHE A 325 21.12 31.27 19.74
C PHE A 325 21.25 31.42 21.25
N THR A 326 21.37 32.66 21.71
CA THR A 326 21.37 32.94 23.15
C THR A 326 19.96 32.79 23.71
N ARG A 327 19.86 32.60 25.04
CA ARG A 327 18.57 32.51 25.73
C ARG A 327 17.74 33.79 25.58
N GLU A 328 18.39 34.95 25.55
CA GLU A 328 17.73 36.24 25.33
C GLU A 328 17.10 36.28 23.94
N LYS A 329 17.83 35.83 22.91
CA LYS A 329 17.30 35.77 21.54
C LYS A 329 16.11 34.81 21.44
N LEU A 330 16.17 33.68 22.13
CA LEU A 330 15.05 32.74 22.21
C LEU A 330 13.83 33.31 22.90
N ALA A 331 14.01 34.06 23.99
CA ALA A 331 12.92 34.74 24.68
C ALA A 331 12.24 35.76 23.75
N ILE A 332 13.02 36.53 22.97
CA ILE A 332 12.49 37.45 21.96
C ILE A 332 11.68 36.70 20.90
N LEU A 333 12.22 35.63 20.31
CA LEU A 333 11.52 34.85 19.29
C LEU A 333 10.20 34.25 19.81
N LYS A 334 10.17 33.79 21.06
CA LYS A 334 8.93 33.32 21.71
C LYS A 334 7.92 34.45 21.89
N GLN A 335 8.38 35.62 22.35
CA GLN A 335 7.52 36.78 22.56
C GLN A 335 6.93 37.30 21.24
N GLU A 336 7.68 37.21 20.14
CA GLU A 336 7.24 37.55 18.79
C GLU A 336 6.35 36.48 18.14
N GLY A 337 6.17 35.32 18.78
CA GLY A 337 5.39 34.20 18.23
C GLY A 337 6.06 33.48 17.07
N ALA A 338 7.37 33.65 16.90
CA ALA A 338 8.14 32.99 15.85
C ALA A 338 8.48 31.54 16.17
N ILE A 339 8.50 31.15 17.46
CA ILE A 339 8.79 29.80 17.97
C ILE A 339 7.98 29.42 19.21
#